data_AF-A0AAU9K964-F1
#
_entry.id   AF-A0AAU9K964-F1
#
_cell.length_a   1.000
_cell.length_b   1.000
_cell.length_c   1.000
_cell.angle_alpha   90.00
_cell.angle_beta   90.00
_cell.angle_gamma   90.00
#
_symmetry.space_group_name_H-M   'P 1'
#
loop_
_entity.id
_entity.type
_entity.pdbx_description
1 polymer ?
#
loop_
_entity_poly.entity_id
_entity_poly.type
_entity_poly.pdbx_seq_one_letter_code
_entity_poly.pdbx_strand_id
1 'polypeptide(L)'
;MTPIRSMTKYLATHLRSFHKRGLKRTSFEKRLLGLFFTNKNKKLKPPKKENLRCKIIRGHKKLIRQFQKSTTPIRNLNKCDLSISQSAELWDVMQNHYFINKNELDDISRTENGPKTDGKTKRGLGRKGIQNSYNLLFCKEYFKSSVVKQSFFYYVQFLFSYLEPELLCEKFDLRCCRYEHDRKCAEKWLLLKKYFTNYMIEDLETTPYVPSQDENYLPILVDLQNTPVEGL
;
A
#
# COMPACT_ATOMS: atom_id res chain seq x y z
N MET A 1 -0.74 -12.32 22.40
CA MET A 1 0.62 -11.88 22.02
C MET A 1 1.34 -13.05 21.38
N THR A 2 1.52 -13.04 20.06
CA THR A 2 2.01 -14.20 19.28
C THR A 2 3.52 -14.08 19.07
N PRO A 3 4.32 -15.16 19.18
CA PRO A 3 5.77 -15.03 19.17
C PRO A 3 6.29 -14.70 17.77
N ILE A 4 6.88 -13.51 17.69
CA ILE A 4 7.53 -12.86 16.53
C ILE A 4 8.46 -13.82 15.78
N ARG A 5 9.16 -14.73 16.49
CA ARG A 5 10.17 -15.66 15.95
C ARG A 5 9.70 -16.62 14.84
N SER A 6 8.43 -17.02 14.83
CA SER A 6 7.94 -17.96 13.79
C SER A 6 7.52 -17.26 12.48
N MET A 7 7.18 -15.96 12.52
CA MET A 7 6.84 -15.17 11.34
C MET A 7 8.07 -14.78 10.54
N THR A 8 9.18 -14.45 11.23
CA THR A 8 10.45 -14.12 10.60
C THR A 8 10.98 -15.30 9.77
N LYS A 9 10.82 -16.54 10.24
CA LYS A 9 11.22 -17.75 9.50
C LYS A 9 10.38 -17.97 8.23
N TYR A 10 9.07 -17.76 8.26
CA TYR A 10 8.23 -17.94 7.06
C TYR A 10 8.51 -16.86 5.99
N LEU A 11 8.56 -15.60 6.40
CA LEU A 11 8.92 -14.48 5.53
C LEU A 11 10.33 -14.68 4.96
N ALA A 12 11.31 -15.07 5.79
CA ALA A 12 12.65 -15.39 5.33
C ALA A 12 12.68 -16.60 4.38
N THR A 13 11.91 -17.66 4.62
CA THR A 13 11.89 -18.84 3.74
C THR A 13 11.26 -18.53 2.39
N HIS A 14 10.16 -17.78 2.36
CA HIS A 14 9.54 -17.35 1.12
C HIS A 14 10.42 -16.34 0.37
N LEU A 15 10.94 -15.30 1.06
CA LEU A 15 11.88 -14.31 0.51
C LEU A 15 13.19 -14.93 0.02
N ARG A 16 13.78 -15.89 0.73
CA ARG A 16 14.97 -16.64 0.29
C ARG A 16 14.69 -17.52 -0.92
N SER A 17 13.52 -18.16 -1.00
CA SER A 17 13.12 -18.88 -2.23
C SER A 17 12.97 -17.94 -3.44
N PHE A 18 12.68 -16.66 -3.20
CA PHE A 18 12.59 -15.64 -4.25
C PHE A 18 13.98 -15.15 -4.69
N HIS A 19 14.92 -14.97 -3.76
CA HIS A 19 16.30 -14.53 -4.07
C HIS A 19 17.17 -15.65 -4.69
N LYS A 20 17.13 -16.89 -4.18
CA LYS A 20 17.98 -18.00 -4.68
C LYS A 20 17.71 -18.42 -6.12
N ARG A 21 16.63 -17.95 -6.76
CA ARG A 21 16.21 -18.39 -8.11
C ARG A 21 16.37 -17.34 -9.19
N GLY A 22 17.04 -16.20 -8.94
CA GLY A 22 17.20 -15.15 -9.95
C GLY A 22 15.87 -14.69 -10.57
N LEU A 23 14.79 -14.76 -9.78
CA LEU A 23 13.43 -14.60 -10.27
C LEU A 23 13.21 -13.14 -10.69
N LYS A 24 13.02 -12.93 -12.00
CA LYS A 24 12.63 -11.62 -12.58
C LYS A 24 11.45 -11.04 -11.78
N ARG A 25 11.46 -9.75 -11.44
CA ARG A 25 10.46 -9.06 -10.57
C ARG A 25 9.00 -9.39 -10.92
N THR A 26 8.69 -9.54 -12.21
CA THR A 26 7.37 -9.97 -12.73
C THR A 26 6.87 -11.31 -12.20
N SER A 27 7.78 -12.22 -11.82
CA SER A 27 7.45 -13.53 -11.25
C SER A 27 7.12 -13.49 -9.75
N PHE A 28 7.73 -12.58 -8.99
CA PHE A 28 7.39 -12.36 -7.58
C PHE A 28 5.97 -11.81 -7.46
N GLU A 29 5.68 -10.76 -8.22
CA GLU A 29 4.38 -10.12 -8.25
C GLU A 29 3.27 -11.10 -8.65
N LYS A 30 3.45 -11.89 -9.71
CA LYS A 30 2.46 -12.91 -10.11
C LYS A 30 2.19 -13.91 -8.98
N ARG A 31 3.22 -14.33 -8.24
CA ARG A 31 3.07 -15.25 -7.10
C ARG A 31 2.37 -14.59 -5.93
N LEU A 32 2.75 -13.36 -5.58
CA LEU A 32 2.10 -12.58 -4.52
C LEU A 32 0.60 -12.41 -4.79
N LEU A 33 0.24 -11.98 -6.01
CA LEU A 33 -1.16 -11.84 -6.40
C LEU A 33 -1.90 -13.18 -6.33
N GLY A 34 -1.22 -14.29 -6.65
CA GLY A 34 -1.74 -15.64 -6.52
C GLY A 34 -2.09 -16.08 -5.09
N LEU A 35 -1.60 -15.37 -4.06
CA LEU A 35 -1.97 -15.62 -2.66
C LEU A 35 -3.35 -15.06 -2.30
N PHE A 36 -3.91 -14.21 -3.15
CA PHE A 36 -5.19 -13.53 -2.95
C PHE A 36 -6.18 -13.88 -4.04
N PHE A 37 -7.46 -13.64 -3.78
CA PHE A 37 -8.50 -13.76 -4.79
C PHE A 37 -9.62 -12.75 -4.59
N THR A 38 -10.23 -12.33 -5.70
CA THR A 38 -11.30 -11.31 -5.71
C THR A 38 -12.64 -11.90 -5.29
N ASN A 39 -13.42 -11.18 -4.48
CA ASN A 39 -14.78 -11.59 -4.11
C ASN A 39 -15.80 -11.52 -5.26
N LYS A 40 -15.51 -10.72 -6.31
CA LYS A 40 -16.48 -10.37 -7.35
C LYS A 40 -16.76 -11.44 -8.40
N ASN A 41 -16.03 -12.56 -8.39
CA ASN A 41 -16.10 -13.55 -9.44
C ASN A 41 -16.53 -14.91 -8.88
N LYS A 42 -17.47 -15.59 -9.55
CA LYS A 42 -17.83 -17.00 -9.27
C LYS A 42 -16.60 -17.93 -9.27
N LYS A 43 -15.56 -17.56 -10.02
CA LYS A 43 -14.25 -18.24 -10.02
C LYS A 43 -13.27 -17.41 -9.18
N LEU A 44 -12.71 -18.01 -8.14
CA LEU A 44 -11.67 -17.41 -7.29
C LEU A 44 -10.43 -17.09 -8.13
N LYS A 45 -10.35 -15.85 -8.64
CA LYS A 45 -9.24 -15.38 -9.50
C LYS A 45 -8.34 -14.42 -8.72
N PRO A 46 -7.02 -14.48 -8.95
CA PRO A 46 -6.09 -13.48 -8.44
C PRO A 46 -6.47 -12.05 -8.84
N PRO A 47 -6.25 -11.04 -7.98
CA PRO A 47 -6.42 -9.66 -8.37
C PRO A 47 -5.44 -9.27 -9.48
N LYS A 48 -5.89 -8.41 -10.40
CA LYS A 48 -4.99 -7.80 -11.38
C LYS A 48 -4.12 -6.75 -10.69
N LYS A 49 -2.83 -6.70 -11.04
CA LYS A 49 -1.89 -5.65 -10.58
C LYS A 49 -2.45 -4.24 -10.69
N GLU A 50 -2.94 -3.87 -11.88
CA GLU A 50 -3.42 -2.51 -12.11
C GLU A 50 -4.61 -2.15 -11.21
N ASN A 51 -5.43 -3.13 -10.85
CA ASN A 51 -6.55 -2.92 -9.91
C ASN A 51 -6.03 -2.63 -8.50
N LEU A 52 -4.98 -3.31 -8.06
CA LEU A 52 -4.35 -3.03 -6.76
C LEU A 52 -3.71 -1.65 -6.74
N ARG A 53 -2.91 -1.31 -7.78
CA ARG A 53 -2.30 0.03 -7.93
C ARG A 53 -3.36 1.13 -7.92
N CYS A 54 -4.42 0.94 -8.69
CA CYS A 54 -5.58 1.83 -8.72
C CYS A 54 -6.21 1.99 -7.33
N LYS A 55 -6.49 0.88 -6.64
CA LYS A 55 -7.15 0.90 -5.33
C LYS A 55 -6.30 1.62 -4.28
N ILE A 56 -5.00 1.31 -4.19
CA ILE A 56 -4.12 1.88 -3.19
C ILE A 56 -3.83 3.38 -3.45
N ILE A 57 -3.54 3.76 -4.70
CA ILE A 57 -3.27 5.16 -5.05
C ILE A 57 -4.54 6.02 -4.88
N ARG A 58 -5.72 5.51 -5.27
CA ARG A 58 -6.99 6.21 -5.03
C ARG A 58 -7.26 6.40 -3.56
N GLY A 59 -7.00 5.39 -2.75
CA GLY A 59 -7.14 5.45 -1.30
C GLY A 59 -6.25 6.54 -0.71
N HIS A 60 -4.98 6.59 -1.13
CA HIS A 60 -4.03 7.61 -0.71
C HIS A 60 -4.50 9.02 -1.10
N LYS A 61 -4.82 9.24 -2.38
CA LYS A 61 -5.39 10.53 -2.84
C LYS A 61 -6.66 10.91 -2.08
N LYS A 62 -7.50 9.93 -1.72
CA LYS A 62 -8.72 10.16 -0.94
C LYS A 62 -8.39 10.58 0.49
N LEU A 63 -7.38 9.98 1.12
CA LEU A 63 -6.95 10.33 2.47
C LEU A 63 -6.45 11.78 2.51
N ILE A 64 -5.62 12.18 1.53
CA ILE A 64 -5.14 13.57 1.42
C ILE A 64 -6.33 14.55 1.38
N ARG A 65 -7.33 14.29 0.52
CA ARG A 65 -8.55 15.12 0.45
C ARG A 65 -9.38 15.09 1.74
N GLN A 66 -9.22 14.08 2.59
CA GLN A 66 -9.88 14.02 3.89
C GLN A 66 -9.18 14.91 4.90
N PHE A 67 -7.85 14.97 4.90
CA PHE A 67 -7.08 15.94 5.67
C PHE A 67 -7.38 17.38 5.23
N GLN A 68 -7.51 17.63 3.93
CA GLN A 68 -7.93 18.94 3.40
C GLN A 68 -9.26 19.43 3.98
N LYS A 69 -10.17 18.50 4.31
CA LYS A 69 -11.50 18.78 4.86
C LYS A 69 -11.58 18.62 6.37
N SER A 70 -10.48 18.26 7.03
CA SER A 70 -10.46 17.89 8.45
C SER A 70 -11.49 16.82 8.81
N THR A 71 -11.61 15.78 7.97
CA THR A 71 -12.58 14.69 8.16
C THR A 71 -11.90 13.34 8.40
N THR A 72 -12.37 12.59 9.38
CA THR A 72 -11.88 11.22 9.64
C THR A 72 -12.59 10.20 8.72
N PRO A 73 -11.86 9.23 8.14
CA PRO A 73 -12.45 8.20 7.30
C PRO A 73 -13.30 7.20 8.09
N ILE A 74 -14.61 7.26 7.87
CA ILE A 74 -15.57 6.29 8.43
C ILE A 74 -15.84 5.08 7.52
N ARG A 75 -15.39 5.10 6.26
CA ARG A 75 -15.71 4.09 5.22
C ARG A 75 -14.54 3.87 4.26
N ASN A 76 -14.63 2.78 3.49
CA ASN A 76 -13.69 2.38 2.41
C ASN A 76 -12.33 1.92 2.95
N LEU A 77 -11.34 1.84 2.05
CA LEU A 77 -9.96 1.43 2.36
C LEU A 77 -9.38 2.17 3.58
N ASN A 78 -9.68 3.47 3.69
CA ASN A 78 -9.16 4.35 4.73
C ASN A 78 -9.87 4.23 6.09
N LYS A 79 -10.98 3.45 6.19
CA LYS A 79 -11.71 3.29 7.46
C LYS A 79 -10.72 2.87 8.55
N CYS A 80 -10.63 3.62 9.63
CA CYS A 80 -9.73 3.32 10.73
C CYS A 80 -10.43 3.49 12.06
N ASP A 81 -9.95 2.75 13.05
CA ASP A 81 -10.31 2.96 14.43
C ASP A 81 -9.16 3.70 15.11
N LEU A 82 -9.42 4.96 15.48
CA LEU A 82 -8.43 5.83 16.15
C LEU A 82 -8.35 5.55 17.66
N SER A 83 -9.15 4.64 18.21
CA SER A 83 -8.93 4.13 19.57
C SER A 83 -7.70 3.21 19.66
N ILE A 84 -7.24 2.69 18.52
CA ILE A 84 -6.00 1.91 18.42
C ILE A 84 -4.83 2.90 18.36
N SER A 85 -3.96 2.93 19.39
CA SER A 85 -2.88 3.93 19.49
C SER A 85 -1.99 3.95 18.24
N GLN A 86 -1.62 2.79 17.71
CA GLN A 86 -0.82 2.69 16.50
C GLN A 86 -1.47 3.36 15.27
N SER A 87 -2.79 3.26 15.15
CA SER A 87 -3.54 3.92 14.07
C SER A 87 -3.64 5.43 14.27
N ALA A 88 -3.81 5.87 15.52
CA ALA A 88 -3.85 7.28 15.90
C ALA A 88 -2.50 7.97 15.67
N GLU A 89 -1.40 7.36 16.09
CA GLU A 89 -0.06 7.91 15.89
C GLU A 89 0.28 8.04 14.39
N LEU A 90 -0.04 7.03 13.57
CA LEU A 90 0.15 7.13 12.12
C LEU A 90 -0.75 8.18 11.48
N TRP A 91 -1.97 8.34 12.00
CA TRP A 91 -2.87 9.39 11.58
C TRP A 91 -2.24 10.76 11.80
N ASP A 92 -1.69 11.01 12.99
CA ASP A 92 -1.04 12.27 13.35
C ASP A 92 0.21 12.52 12.50
N VAL A 93 1.07 11.51 12.31
CA VAL A 93 2.25 11.60 11.44
C VAL A 93 1.86 11.98 10.00
N MET A 94 0.85 11.32 9.43
CA MET A 94 0.38 11.62 8.09
C MET A 94 -0.26 13.01 8.01
N GLN A 95 -1.01 13.42 9.02
CA GLN A 95 -1.65 14.72 9.07
C GLN A 95 -0.61 15.84 9.16
N ASN A 96 0.42 15.68 9.99
CA ASN A 96 1.55 16.60 10.07
C ASN A 96 2.30 16.68 8.74
N HIS A 97 2.66 15.53 8.16
CA HIS A 97 3.31 15.46 6.84
C HIS A 97 2.48 16.17 5.76
N TYR A 98 1.16 16.01 5.81
CA TYR A 98 0.24 16.70 4.92
C TYR A 98 0.30 18.22 5.08
N PHE A 99 0.22 18.73 6.31
CA PHE A 99 0.21 20.19 6.53
C PHE A 99 1.55 20.85 6.18
N ILE A 100 2.68 20.18 6.42
CA ILE A 100 4.01 20.66 6.00
C ILE A 100 4.11 20.74 4.47
N ASN A 101 3.54 19.76 3.76
CA ASN A 101 3.66 19.62 2.31
C ASN A 101 2.36 19.90 1.54
N LYS A 102 1.52 20.77 2.10
CA LYS A 102 0.11 20.94 1.69
C LYS A 102 -0.04 21.19 0.20
N ASN A 103 0.72 22.13 -0.36
CA ASN A 103 0.55 22.56 -1.76
C ASN A 103 0.75 21.41 -2.75
N GLU A 104 1.78 20.60 -2.54
CA GLU A 104 2.12 19.49 -3.41
C GLU A 104 1.13 18.33 -3.27
N LEU A 105 0.76 18.00 -2.03
CA LEU A 105 -0.19 16.92 -1.77
C LEU A 105 -1.61 17.28 -2.20
N ASP A 106 -2.01 18.55 -2.04
CA ASP A 106 -3.28 19.05 -2.56
C ASP A 106 -3.34 18.88 -4.08
N ASP A 107 -2.29 19.29 -4.80
CA ASP A 107 -2.28 19.14 -6.26
C ASP A 107 -2.34 17.67 -6.69
N ILE A 108 -1.49 16.79 -6.17
CA ILE A 108 -1.47 15.38 -6.59
C ILE A 108 -2.77 14.64 -6.24
N SER A 109 -3.49 15.09 -5.21
CA SER A 109 -4.74 14.47 -4.75
C SER A 109 -5.97 14.81 -5.60
N ARG A 110 -5.89 15.83 -6.46
CA ARG A 110 -6.99 16.25 -7.34
C ARG A 110 -7.46 15.11 -8.24
N THR A 111 -8.77 14.99 -8.43
CA THR A 111 -9.36 13.95 -9.30
C THR A 111 -9.00 14.16 -10.77
N GLU A 112 -8.77 15.41 -11.17
CA GLU A 112 -8.31 15.77 -12.52
C GLU A 112 -6.92 15.21 -12.84
N ASN A 113 -6.08 15.08 -11.81
CA ASN A 113 -4.73 14.51 -11.86
C ASN A 113 -4.75 12.97 -11.74
N GLY A 114 -5.91 12.33 -11.94
CA GLY A 114 -6.05 10.87 -12.04
C GLY A 114 -6.16 10.40 -13.50
N PRO A 115 -5.97 9.10 -13.78
CA PRO A 115 -6.15 8.57 -15.13
C PRO A 115 -7.62 8.69 -15.56
N LYS A 116 -7.92 8.53 -16.85
CA LYS A 116 -9.28 8.74 -17.41
C LYS A 116 -10.39 7.94 -16.72
N THR A 117 -10.05 6.81 -16.09
CA THR A 117 -10.97 6.01 -15.28
C THR A 117 -11.41 6.68 -13.97
N ASP A 118 -10.82 7.80 -13.57
CA ASP A 118 -11.02 8.49 -12.29
C ASP A 118 -11.88 9.75 -12.44
N GLY A 119 -13.21 9.60 -12.39
CA GLY A 119 -14.14 10.70 -12.60
C GLY A 119 -14.31 11.03 -14.09
N LYS A 120 -15.23 10.29 -14.75
CA LYS A 120 -15.67 10.58 -16.12
C LYS A 120 -16.47 11.88 -16.23
N THR A 121 -17.15 12.29 -15.15
CA THR A 121 -18.20 13.32 -15.18
C THR A 121 -17.69 14.76 -15.02
N LYS A 122 -16.42 14.99 -14.67
CA LYS A 122 -15.90 16.34 -14.32
C LYS A 122 -14.83 16.89 -15.27
N ARG A 123 -14.48 16.18 -16.34
CA ARG A 123 -13.39 16.62 -17.23
C ARG A 123 -13.95 17.28 -18.49
N GLY A 124 -13.58 18.54 -18.69
CA GLY A 124 -13.74 19.21 -19.98
C GLY A 124 -13.07 18.36 -21.08
N LEU A 125 -13.75 18.25 -22.22
CA LEU A 125 -13.32 17.49 -23.38
C LEU A 125 -11.87 17.88 -23.76
N GLY A 126 -10.97 16.90 -23.92
CA GLY A 126 -9.81 17.09 -24.79
C GLY A 126 -8.40 17.29 -24.20
N ARG A 127 -8.11 17.01 -22.92
CA ARG A 127 -6.70 16.99 -22.47
C ARG A 127 -5.94 15.82 -23.11
N LYS A 128 -5.16 16.09 -24.17
CA LYS A 128 -4.19 15.17 -24.79
C LYS A 128 -3.12 14.79 -23.74
N GLY A 129 -2.64 13.55 -23.75
CA GLY A 129 -1.56 13.08 -22.86
C GLY A 129 -1.98 12.45 -21.52
N ILE A 130 -3.27 12.48 -21.13
CA ILE A 130 -3.74 11.83 -19.90
C ILE A 130 -3.78 10.29 -20.07
N GLN A 131 -3.21 9.59 -19.09
CA GLN A 131 -3.19 8.14 -19.04
C GLN A 131 -4.59 7.52 -18.90
N ASN A 132 -4.83 6.42 -19.60
CA ASN A 132 -6.14 5.76 -19.61
C ASN A 132 -6.42 4.99 -18.31
N SER A 133 -5.38 4.50 -17.62
CA SER A 133 -5.46 3.69 -16.41
C SER A 133 -4.31 4.00 -15.45
N TYR A 134 -4.29 3.33 -14.29
CA TYR A 134 -3.16 3.29 -13.36
C TYR A 134 -2.03 2.40 -13.89
N ASN A 135 -1.60 2.67 -15.13
CA ASN A 135 -0.53 1.96 -15.82
C ASN A 135 0.85 2.38 -15.30
N LEU A 136 1.91 1.80 -15.86
CA LEU A 136 3.28 2.08 -15.47
C LEU A 136 3.62 3.58 -15.54
N LEU A 137 3.24 4.24 -16.64
CA LEU A 137 3.56 5.65 -16.88
C LEU A 137 2.86 6.57 -15.86
N PHE A 138 1.57 6.34 -15.59
CA PHE A 138 0.86 7.09 -14.54
C PHE A 138 1.52 6.91 -13.18
N CYS A 139 1.85 5.67 -12.81
CA CYS A 139 2.47 5.39 -11.52
C CYS A 139 3.86 6.04 -11.40
N LYS A 140 4.67 6.04 -12.47
CA LYS A 140 5.98 6.72 -12.48
C LYS A 140 5.83 8.22 -12.19
N GLU A 141 4.90 8.89 -12.87
CA GLU A 141 4.64 10.32 -12.62
C GLU A 141 4.11 10.57 -11.20
N TYR A 142 3.20 9.73 -10.72
CA TYR A 142 2.65 9.86 -9.36
C TYR A 142 3.72 9.76 -8.28
N PHE A 143 4.69 8.85 -8.43
CA PHE A 143 5.76 8.61 -7.47
C PHE A 143 7.08 9.35 -7.80
N LYS A 144 7.02 10.35 -8.68
CA LYS A 144 8.19 11.17 -9.04
C LYS A 144 8.69 12.00 -7.85
N SER A 145 7.77 12.49 -7.02
CA SER A 145 8.06 13.30 -5.84
C SER A 145 8.47 12.46 -4.63
N SER A 146 9.51 12.88 -3.92
CA SER A 146 9.89 12.33 -2.62
C SER A 146 8.80 12.53 -1.56
N VAL A 147 8.16 13.69 -1.54
CA VAL A 147 7.04 14.03 -0.65
C VAL A 147 5.88 13.06 -0.83
N VAL A 148 5.54 12.75 -2.09
CA VAL A 148 4.46 11.78 -2.39
C VAL A 148 4.86 10.37 -1.99
N LYS A 149 6.12 9.97 -2.20
CA LYS A 149 6.63 8.66 -1.77
C LYS A 149 6.61 8.50 -0.26
N GLN A 150 7.03 9.52 0.49
CA GLN A 150 6.99 9.54 1.95
C GLN A 150 5.55 9.47 2.48
N SER A 151 4.66 10.31 1.95
CA SER A 151 3.25 10.30 2.30
C SER A 151 2.59 8.94 2.02
N PHE A 152 2.90 8.35 0.86
CA PHE A 152 2.41 7.04 0.48
C PHE A 152 2.96 5.92 1.38
N PHE A 153 4.21 6.01 1.81
CA PHE A 153 4.79 5.07 2.75
C PHE A 153 4.02 5.07 4.07
N TYR A 154 3.81 6.24 4.70
CA TYR A 154 3.02 6.34 5.94
C TYR A 154 1.58 5.88 5.72
N TYR A 155 0.99 6.17 4.56
CA TYR A 155 -0.33 5.67 4.20
C TYR A 155 -0.41 4.13 4.18
N VAL A 156 0.60 3.47 3.62
CA VAL A 156 0.64 2.00 3.65
C VAL A 156 0.86 1.50 5.07
N GLN A 157 1.68 2.14 5.89
CA GLN A 157 1.78 1.77 7.32
C GLN A 157 0.42 1.87 8.00
N PHE A 158 -0.31 2.95 7.75
CA PHE A 158 -1.63 3.23 8.33
C PHE A 158 -2.68 2.20 7.93
N LEU A 159 -2.69 1.75 6.67
CA LEU A 159 -3.65 0.71 6.25
C LEU A 159 -3.42 -0.63 6.93
N PHE A 160 -2.18 -0.89 7.35
CA PHE A 160 -1.74 -2.13 7.97
C PHE A 160 -1.32 -1.92 9.44
N SER A 161 -1.81 -0.85 10.08
CA SER A 161 -1.55 -0.55 11.50
C SER A 161 -2.18 -1.59 12.41
N TYR A 162 -3.25 -2.25 11.96
CA TYR A 162 -3.89 -3.34 12.66
C TYR A 162 -3.98 -4.56 11.74
N LEU A 163 -3.11 -5.54 11.98
CA LEU A 163 -2.93 -6.70 11.11
C LEU A 163 -3.97 -7.80 11.40
N GLU A 164 -5.23 -7.49 11.14
CA GLU A 164 -6.35 -8.43 11.29
C GLU A 164 -6.87 -8.87 9.91
N PRO A 165 -6.70 -10.16 9.51
CA PRO A 165 -7.03 -10.62 8.17
C PRO A 165 -8.47 -10.36 7.73
N GLU A 166 -9.44 -10.47 8.64
CA GLU A 166 -10.86 -10.24 8.34
C GLU A 166 -11.09 -8.77 7.90
N LEU A 167 -10.57 -7.82 8.67
CA LEU A 167 -10.67 -6.39 8.39
C LEU A 167 -9.93 -6.01 7.10
N LEU A 168 -8.77 -6.63 6.85
CA LEU A 168 -8.02 -6.41 5.62
C LEU A 168 -8.73 -7.00 4.39
N CYS A 169 -9.39 -8.15 4.53
CA CYS A 169 -10.24 -8.71 3.48
C CYS A 169 -11.37 -7.72 3.11
N GLU A 170 -12.06 -7.15 4.10
CA GLU A 170 -13.10 -6.12 3.89
C GLU A 170 -12.54 -4.88 3.18
N LYS A 171 -11.46 -4.29 3.74
CA LYS A 171 -10.79 -3.09 3.21
C LYS A 171 -10.36 -3.26 1.75
N PHE A 172 -9.68 -4.36 1.46
CA PHE A 172 -9.12 -4.62 0.14
C PHE A 172 -10.09 -5.29 -0.82
N ASP A 173 -11.27 -5.72 -0.36
CA ASP A 173 -12.23 -6.52 -1.16
C ASP A 173 -11.54 -7.73 -1.81
N LEU A 174 -10.73 -8.41 -1.00
CA LEU A 174 -9.97 -9.60 -1.36
C LEU A 174 -10.17 -10.65 -0.28
N ARG A 175 -9.89 -11.90 -0.63
CA ARG A 175 -9.70 -12.99 0.34
C ARG A 175 -8.28 -13.51 0.25
N CYS A 176 -7.74 -13.92 1.38
CA CYS A 176 -6.41 -14.52 1.50
C CYS A 176 -6.45 -16.04 1.77
N CYS A 177 -7.63 -16.59 2.08
CA CYS A 177 -7.89 -18.01 2.30
C CYS A 177 -9.35 -18.35 1.96
N ARG A 178 -9.65 -19.64 1.75
CA ARG A 178 -11.00 -20.13 1.41
C ARG A 178 -11.87 -20.43 2.64
N TYR A 179 -11.21 -20.76 3.73
CA TYR A 179 -11.82 -21.18 4.99
C TYR A 179 -11.42 -20.18 6.08
N GLU A 180 -11.38 -20.62 7.32
CA GLU A 180 -10.99 -19.82 8.47
C GLU A 180 -9.57 -19.24 8.36
N HIS A 181 -9.40 -18.07 8.97
CA HIS A 181 -8.12 -17.37 9.00
C HIS A 181 -7.14 -18.08 9.94
N ASP A 182 -5.92 -18.28 9.44
CA ASP A 182 -4.79 -18.83 10.19
C ASP A 182 -3.62 -17.83 10.21
N ARG A 183 -2.54 -18.21 10.88
CA ARG A 183 -1.31 -17.40 10.93
C ARG A 183 -0.76 -17.04 9.54
N LYS A 184 -0.91 -17.91 8.54
CA LYS A 184 -0.43 -17.67 7.17
C LYS A 184 -1.20 -16.54 6.49
N CYS A 185 -2.42 -16.25 6.93
CA CYS A 185 -3.20 -15.13 6.42
C CYS A 185 -2.54 -13.79 6.76
N ALA A 186 -2.13 -13.60 8.01
CA ALA A 186 -1.39 -12.40 8.44
C ALA A 186 -0.07 -12.23 7.66
N GLU A 187 0.65 -13.33 7.41
CA GLU A 187 1.90 -13.32 6.65
C GLU A 187 1.70 -12.89 5.19
N LYS A 188 0.62 -13.37 4.53
CA LYS A 188 0.26 -12.92 3.17
C LYS A 188 0.00 -11.41 3.14
N TRP A 189 -0.70 -10.88 4.14
CA TRP A 189 -0.98 -9.45 4.24
C TRP A 189 0.29 -8.63 4.48
N LEU A 190 1.23 -9.12 5.30
CA LEU A 190 2.54 -8.47 5.45
C LEU A 190 3.36 -8.48 4.17
N LEU A 191 3.31 -9.55 3.39
CA LEU A 191 3.94 -9.59 2.06
C LEU A 191 3.31 -8.54 1.13
N LEU A 192 1.99 -8.34 1.20
CA LEU A 192 1.31 -7.31 0.43
C LEU A 192 1.68 -5.89 0.89
N LYS A 193 1.79 -5.66 2.22
CA LYS A 193 2.33 -4.42 2.80
C LYS A 193 3.73 -4.12 2.23
N LYS A 194 4.65 -5.09 2.30
CA LYS A 194 6.02 -4.96 1.77
C LYS A 194 6.04 -4.72 0.26
N TYR A 195 5.12 -5.33 -0.48
CA TYR A 195 4.97 -5.04 -1.90
C TYR A 195 4.59 -3.59 -2.14
N PHE A 196 3.61 -3.04 -1.43
CA PHE A 196 3.24 -1.64 -1.62
C PHE A 196 4.36 -0.66 -1.22
N THR A 197 5.06 -0.91 -0.12
CA THR A 197 6.13 -0.01 0.34
C THR A 197 7.39 -0.05 -0.52
N ASN A 198 7.75 -1.23 -1.04
CA ASN A 198 9.04 -1.44 -1.70
C ASN A 198 8.85 -1.86 -3.17
N TYR A 199 8.42 -3.10 -3.39
CA TYR A 199 8.48 -3.72 -4.72
C TYR A 199 7.63 -3.00 -5.77
N MET A 200 6.47 -2.48 -5.39
CA MET A 200 5.60 -1.73 -6.30
C MET A 200 6.29 -0.47 -6.81
N ILE A 201 7.12 0.18 -5.98
CA ILE A 201 7.86 1.41 -6.30
C ILE A 201 9.12 1.07 -7.10
N GLU A 202 9.86 0.04 -6.69
CA GLU A 202 11.03 -0.45 -7.44
C GLU A 202 10.69 -0.91 -8.86
N ASP A 203 9.50 -1.49 -9.06
CA ASP A 203 8.95 -1.86 -10.37
C ASP A 203 8.71 -0.64 -11.30
N LEU A 204 8.72 0.57 -10.74
CA LEU A 204 8.62 1.83 -11.48
C LEU A 204 10.00 2.44 -11.75
N GLU A 205 11.10 1.71 -11.46
CA GLU A 205 12.48 2.20 -11.57
C GLU A 205 12.73 3.45 -10.72
N THR A 206 12.04 3.56 -9.58
CA THR A 206 12.27 4.60 -8.57
C THR A 206 12.57 3.96 -7.22
N THR A 207 13.24 4.70 -6.35
CA THR A 207 13.60 4.25 -5.01
C THR A 207 12.41 4.44 -4.06
N PRO A 208 12.05 3.42 -3.26
CA PRO A 208 11.06 3.59 -2.19
C PRO A 208 11.55 4.60 -1.16
N TYR A 209 10.61 5.18 -0.41
CA TYR A 209 10.97 5.99 0.75
C TYR A 209 11.56 5.10 1.84
N VAL A 210 12.68 5.54 2.41
CA VAL A 210 13.32 4.89 3.55
C VAL A 210 13.32 5.92 4.69
N PRO A 211 12.62 5.65 5.81
CA PRO A 211 12.63 6.54 6.96
C PRO A 211 14.05 6.75 7.50
N SER A 212 14.33 7.96 7.97
CA SER A 212 15.60 8.25 8.66
C SER A 212 15.69 7.48 9.98
N GLN A 213 16.89 7.42 10.58
CA GLN A 213 17.05 6.79 11.90
C GLN A 213 16.19 7.45 12.97
N ASP A 214 16.02 8.76 12.91
CA ASP A 214 15.16 9.51 13.83
C ASP A 214 13.68 9.14 13.70
N GLU A 215 13.23 8.84 12.48
CA GLU A 215 11.87 8.36 12.24
C GLU A 215 11.68 6.89 12.64
N ASN A 216 12.75 6.07 12.64
CA ASN A 216 12.70 4.66 13.03
C ASN A 216 12.36 4.43 14.52
N TYR A 217 12.48 5.47 15.35
CA TYR A 217 12.05 5.44 16.75
C TYR A 217 10.54 5.56 16.91
N LEU A 218 9.79 5.90 15.86
CA LEU A 218 8.34 5.73 15.88
C LEU A 218 8.08 4.22 16.08
N PRO A 219 7.42 3.78 17.18
CA PRO A 219 7.18 2.36 17.51
C PRO A 219 6.58 1.53 16.37
N ILE A 220 6.04 2.24 15.39
CA ILE A 220 5.23 1.84 14.27
C ILE A 220 6.04 1.43 13.02
N LEU A 221 7.30 1.84 12.92
CA LEU A 221 8.16 1.60 11.74
C LEU A 221 9.13 0.41 11.92
N VAL A 222 9.21 -0.13 13.13
CA VAL A 222 10.18 -1.17 13.54
C VAL A 222 9.92 -2.52 12.85
N ASP A 223 8.71 -2.78 12.37
CA ASP A 223 8.31 -4.05 11.74
C ASP A 223 9.01 -4.36 10.40
N LEU A 224 9.67 -3.39 9.78
CA LEU A 224 10.28 -3.55 8.44
C LEU A 224 11.82 -3.67 8.44
N GLN A 225 12.50 -3.34 9.54
CA GLN A 225 13.97 -3.20 9.54
C GLN A 225 14.72 -4.36 10.18
N ASN A 226 14.06 -5.23 10.97
CA ASN A 226 14.74 -6.31 11.69
C ASN A 226 14.84 -7.65 10.93
N THR A 227 14.79 -7.64 9.59
CA THR A 227 15.36 -8.74 8.80
C THR A 227 16.65 -8.25 8.14
N PRO A 228 17.83 -8.55 8.71
CA PRO A 228 19.08 -8.30 8.03
C PRO A 228 19.06 -9.02 6.68
N VAL A 229 19.30 -8.27 5.61
CA VAL A 229 19.73 -8.81 4.33
C VAL A 229 21.25 -8.82 4.35
N GLU A 230 21.83 -9.50 5.34
CA GLU A 230 23.25 -9.76 5.40
C GLU A 230 23.45 -11.28 5.30
N GLY A 231 24.02 -11.69 4.16
CA GLY A 231 24.64 -13.00 3.96
C GLY A 231 23.72 -14.23 3.85
N LEU A 232 23.88 -14.95 2.72
CA LEU A 232 23.62 -16.40 2.50
C LEU A 232 22.23 -16.87 2.00
#